data_AF-A0A258BAY8-F1
#
_entry.id   AF-A0A258BAY8-F1
#
_cell.length_a   1.000
_cell.length_b   1.000
_cell.length_c   1.000
_cell.angle_alpha   90.00
_cell.angle_beta   90.00
_cell.angle_gamma   90.00
#
_symmetry.space_group_name_H-M   'P 1'
#
loop_
_entity.id
_entity.type
_entity.pdbx_description
1 polymer ?
#
loop_
_entity_poly.entity_id
_entity_poly.type
_entity_poly.pdbx_seq_one_letter_code
_entity_poly.pdbx_strand_id
1 'polypeptide(L)'
;MHIRGLWEEKGSSDTRLLEGLFIPDEFTIVGKSISCDATICREHVVPSLVIIKECHAMLESGLSDENVADFIMNHTKIVLISSSEREKLDSKDKLGLRQAMPTDWKFGDDIYARLRLAGIQWEPAG
;
A
#
# COMPACT_ATOMS: atom_id res chain seq x y z
N MET A 1 14.11 -12.50 0.90
CA MET A 1 14.00 -11.06 0.56
C MET A 1 15.26 -10.37 1.08
N HIS A 2 16.02 -9.65 0.26
CA HIS A 2 17.29 -9.02 0.69
C HIS A 2 17.13 -7.50 0.84
N ILE A 3 16.18 -7.09 1.68
CA ILE A 3 15.78 -5.68 1.78
C ILE A 3 16.82 -4.80 2.48
N ARG A 4 17.56 -5.35 3.43
CA ARG A 4 18.57 -4.60 4.18
C ARG A 4 19.73 -4.19 3.31
N GLY A 5 20.26 -5.09 2.49
CA GLY A 5 21.33 -4.73 1.54
C GLY A 5 20.89 -3.63 0.57
N LEU A 6 19.66 -3.74 0.03
CA LEU A 6 19.10 -2.68 -0.83
C LEU A 6 18.95 -1.34 -0.10
N TRP A 7 18.59 -1.36 1.17
CA TRP A 7 18.46 -0.16 2.00
C TRP A 7 19.82 0.47 2.31
N GLU A 8 20.82 -0.34 2.65
CA GLU A 8 22.20 0.12 2.89
C GLU A 8 22.83 0.74 1.64
N GLU A 9 22.50 0.22 0.45
CA GLU A 9 22.97 0.76 -0.84
C GLU A 9 22.26 2.05 -1.25
N LYS A 10 20.94 2.14 -1.07
CA LYS A 10 20.11 3.25 -1.57
C LYS A 10 19.87 4.37 -0.56
N GLY A 11 20.03 4.09 0.74
CA GLY A 11 19.78 5.01 1.84
C GLY A 11 18.31 5.14 2.24
N SER A 12 18.05 5.87 3.33
CA SER A 12 16.73 5.96 3.98
C SER A 12 15.72 6.90 3.31
N SER A 13 16.09 7.56 2.22
CA SER A 13 15.19 8.43 1.45
C SER A 13 14.73 7.83 0.12
N ASP A 14 15.16 6.62 -0.26
CA ASP A 14 14.84 6.05 -1.57
C ASP A 14 13.42 5.44 -1.61
N THR A 15 12.51 6.10 -2.33
CA THR A 15 11.13 5.64 -2.56
C THR A 15 11.04 4.36 -3.40
N ARG A 16 12.16 3.83 -3.88
CA ARG A 16 12.27 2.59 -4.66
C ARG A 16 12.79 1.43 -3.83
N LEU A 17 12.70 1.49 -2.50
CA LEU A 17 13.08 0.40 -1.61
C LEU A 17 12.37 -0.92 -1.97
N LEU A 18 11.10 -0.84 -2.36
CA LEU A 18 10.28 -1.99 -2.75
C LEU A 18 10.24 -2.22 -4.27
N GLU A 19 10.99 -1.43 -5.05
CA GLU A 19 11.04 -1.60 -6.51
C GLU A 19 11.72 -2.94 -6.86
N GLY A 20 11.06 -3.75 -7.69
CA GLY A 20 11.52 -5.10 -8.04
C GLY A 20 11.15 -6.18 -7.03
N LEU A 21 10.46 -5.84 -5.93
CA LEU A 21 9.88 -6.84 -5.05
C LEU A 21 8.69 -7.52 -5.76
N PHE A 22 8.90 -8.76 -6.19
CA PHE A 22 7.84 -9.57 -6.80
C PHE A 22 7.08 -10.33 -5.72
N ILE A 23 5.90 -9.83 -5.36
CA ILE A 23 4.94 -10.56 -4.52
C ILE A 23 3.81 -11.04 -5.43
N PRO A 24 3.56 -12.36 -5.51
CA PRO A 24 2.49 -12.89 -6.35
C PRO A 24 1.11 -12.31 -6.02
N ASP A 25 0.26 -12.21 -7.04
CA ASP A 25 -1.08 -11.62 -6.92
C ASP A 25 -1.97 -12.35 -5.91
N GLU A 26 -1.80 -13.67 -5.75
CA GLU A 26 -2.50 -14.48 -4.73
C GLU A 26 -2.25 -14.03 -3.28
N PHE A 27 -1.17 -13.27 -3.04
CA PHE A 27 -0.85 -12.72 -1.72
C PHE A 27 -1.16 -11.23 -1.58
N THR A 28 -1.30 -10.51 -2.72
CA THR A 28 -1.48 -9.06 -2.73
C THR A 28 -2.89 -8.63 -3.08
N ILE A 29 -3.53 -9.26 -4.07
CA ILE A 29 -4.89 -8.89 -4.48
C ILE A 29 -5.88 -9.46 -3.46
N VAL A 30 -6.61 -8.57 -2.77
CA VAL A 30 -7.57 -8.92 -1.72
C VAL A 30 -9.02 -8.67 -2.13
N GLY A 31 -9.26 -8.09 -3.30
CA GLY A 31 -10.61 -7.90 -3.81
C GLY A 31 -10.71 -7.02 -5.05
N LYS A 32 -11.93 -6.91 -5.55
CA LYS A 32 -12.29 -6.11 -6.72
C LYS A 32 -13.50 -5.24 -6.43
N SER A 33 -13.44 -3.97 -6.80
CA SER A 33 -14.54 -3.03 -6.65
C SER A 33 -15.79 -3.53 -7.36
N ILE A 34 -16.94 -3.35 -6.70
CA ILE A 34 -18.27 -3.62 -7.29
C ILE A 34 -18.59 -2.67 -8.46
N SER A 35 -17.95 -1.51 -8.50
CA SER A 35 -18.12 -0.47 -9.53
C SER A 35 -16.99 -0.46 -10.56
N CYS A 36 -16.22 -1.54 -10.63
CA CYS A 36 -15.09 -1.65 -11.56
C CYS A 36 -15.59 -1.61 -13.01
N ASP A 37 -15.02 -0.70 -13.81
CA ASP A 37 -15.34 -0.51 -15.22
C ASP A 37 -14.36 -1.27 -16.14
N ALA A 38 -14.34 -0.95 -17.44
CA ALA A 38 -13.45 -1.58 -18.41
C ALA A 38 -11.95 -1.34 -18.12
N THR A 39 -11.60 -0.30 -17.35
CA THR A 39 -10.21 0.07 -17.02
C THR A 39 -9.91 -0.25 -15.56
N ILE A 40 -9.25 -1.40 -15.36
CA ILE A 40 -8.85 -1.88 -14.04
C ILE A 40 -7.57 -1.18 -13.57
N CYS A 41 -7.64 -0.56 -12.40
CA CYS A 41 -6.51 0.01 -11.69
C CYS A 41 -6.15 -0.86 -10.49
N ARG A 42 -4.85 -1.15 -10.32
CA ARG A 42 -4.31 -1.79 -9.11
C ARG A 42 -4.03 -0.73 -8.07
N GLU A 43 -4.85 -0.68 -7.02
CA GLU A 43 -4.70 0.31 -5.97
C GLU A 43 -4.25 -0.35 -4.66
N HIS A 44 -3.12 0.09 -4.13
CA HIS A 44 -2.69 -0.37 -2.82
C HIS A 44 -3.64 0.12 -1.74
N VAL A 45 -4.04 -0.78 -0.84
CA VAL A 45 -4.94 -0.49 0.28
C VAL A 45 -4.28 0.56 1.19
N VAL A 46 -3.05 0.28 1.65
CA VAL A 46 -2.15 1.27 2.24
C VAL A 46 -1.22 1.80 1.15
N PRO A 47 -1.12 3.12 0.89
CA PRO A 47 -0.28 3.64 -0.18
C PRO A 47 1.17 3.17 -0.06
N SER A 48 1.80 2.79 -1.18
CA SER A 48 3.18 2.25 -1.17
C SER A 48 4.18 3.20 -0.49
N LEU A 49 4.01 4.51 -0.64
CA LEU A 49 4.87 5.51 0.02
C LEU A 49 4.78 5.40 1.56
N VAL A 50 3.61 5.11 2.12
CA VAL A 50 3.43 4.91 3.57
C VAL A 50 4.13 3.64 4.02
N ILE A 51 4.00 2.55 3.25
CA ILE A 51 4.68 1.27 3.51
C ILE A 51 6.21 1.45 3.45
N ILE A 52 6.73 2.11 2.42
CA ILE A 52 8.17 2.34 2.25
C ILE A 52 8.75 3.15 3.40
N LYS A 53 8.06 4.21 3.84
CA LYS A 53 8.48 5.01 4.99
C LYS A 53 8.56 4.18 6.27
N GLU A 54 7.59 3.31 6.50
CA GLU A 54 7.62 2.42 7.66
C GLU A 54 8.75 1.41 7.55
N CYS A 55 8.98 0.81 6.37
CA CYS A 55 10.12 -0.08 6.16
C CYS A 55 11.45 0.61 6.49
N HIS A 56 11.63 1.87 6.08
CA HIS A 56 12.79 2.66 6.49
C HIS A 56 12.88 2.82 8.01
N ALA A 57 11.80 3.23 8.67
CA ALA A 57 11.77 3.40 10.12
C ALA A 57 12.09 2.09 10.88
N MET A 58 11.57 0.95 10.40
CA MET A 58 11.86 -0.37 10.94
C MET A 58 13.34 -0.75 10.79
N LEU A 59 13.93 -0.51 9.62
CA LEU A 59 15.33 -0.79 9.33
C LEU A 59 16.27 0.11 10.14
N GLU A 60 15.95 1.40 10.26
CA GLU A 60 16.65 2.38 11.10
C GLU A 60 16.59 2.00 12.58
N SER A 61 15.47 1.45 13.03
CA SER A 61 15.28 0.95 14.41
C SER A 61 15.94 -0.41 14.66
N GLY A 62 16.61 -0.99 13.66
CA GLY A 62 17.32 -2.26 13.79
C GLY A 62 16.41 -3.49 13.88
N LEU A 63 15.15 -3.41 13.43
CA LEU A 63 14.30 -4.60 13.33
C LEU A 63 14.87 -5.58 12.31
N SER A 64 14.63 -6.88 12.52
CA SER A 64 15.15 -7.93 11.66
C SER A 64 14.50 -7.95 10.26
N ASP A 65 15.17 -8.58 9.31
CA ASP A 65 14.67 -8.70 7.94
C ASP A 65 13.36 -9.50 7.87
N GLU A 66 13.18 -10.47 8.78
CA GLU A 66 11.93 -11.23 8.92
C GLU A 66 10.77 -10.33 9.34
N ASN A 67 10.97 -9.46 10.35
CA ASN A 67 9.95 -8.51 10.78
C ASN A 67 9.55 -7.55 9.65
N VAL A 68 10.53 -7.06 8.87
CA VAL A 68 10.27 -6.18 7.73
C VAL A 68 9.54 -6.94 6.61
N ALA A 69 9.90 -8.21 6.35
CA ALA A 69 9.21 -9.05 5.38
C ALA A 69 7.75 -9.32 5.78
N ASP A 70 7.51 -9.67 7.03
CA ASP A 70 6.16 -9.89 7.56
C ASP A 70 5.32 -8.61 7.46
N PHE A 71 5.92 -7.46 7.78
CA PHE A 71 5.26 -6.17 7.61
C PHE A 71 4.85 -5.92 6.16
N ILE A 72 5.76 -6.11 5.20
CA ILE A 72 5.49 -5.92 3.77
C ILE A 72 4.39 -6.87 3.29
N MET A 73 4.45 -8.15 3.65
CA MET A 73 3.46 -9.15 3.24
C MET A 73 2.07 -8.83 3.76
N ASN A 74 1.96 -8.27 4.96
CA ASN A 74 0.68 -7.94 5.58
C ASN A 74 0.08 -6.63 5.06
N HIS A 75 0.89 -5.66 4.64
CA HIS A 75 0.42 -4.32 4.27
C HIS A 75 0.43 -4.02 2.77
N THR A 76 1.12 -4.81 1.95
CA THR A 76 1.14 -4.65 0.47
C THR A 76 -0.09 -5.31 -0.16
N LYS A 77 -1.27 -4.92 0.29
CA LYS A 77 -2.56 -5.39 -0.23
C LYS A 77 -3.07 -4.48 -1.34
N ILE A 78 -3.75 -5.06 -2.32
CA ILE A 78 -4.25 -4.39 -3.52
C ILE A 78 -5.73 -4.69 -3.68
N VAL A 79 -6.52 -3.65 -3.93
CA VAL A 79 -7.89 -3.78 -4.44
C VAL A 79 -7.89 -3.31 -5.89
N LEU A 80 -8.55 -4.09 -6.75
CA LEU A 80 -8.78 -3.71 -8.14
C LEU A 80 -9.94 -2.71 -8.20
N ILE A 81 -9.67 -1.47 -8.57
CA ILE A 81 -10.67 -0.38 -8.61
C ILE A 81 -10.80 0.20 -10.03
N SER A 82 -11.84 0.99 -10.28
CA SER A 82 -11.98 1.74 -11.53
C SER A 82 -11.07 2.97 -11.58
N SER A 83 -10.91 3.54 -12.78
CA SER A 83 -10.17 4.80 -12.94
C SER A 83 -10.84 5.95 -12.18
N SER A 84 -12.17 6.02 -12.19
CA SER A 84 -12.93 7.06 -11.48
C SER A 84 -12.83 6.94 -9.96
N GLU A 85 -12.74 5.72 -9.42
CA GLU A 85 -12.50 5.49 -8.00
C GLU A 85 -11.09 5.92 -7.59
N ARG A 86 -10.09 5.65 -8.44
CA ARG A 86 -8.72 6.13 -8.21
C ARG A 86 -8.66 7.66 -8.21
N GLU A 87 -9.42 8.32 -9.07
CA GLU A 87 -9.52 9.78 -9.10
C GLU A 87 -10.14 10.36 -7.82
N LYS A 88 -11.09 9.67 -7.17
CA LYS A 88 -11.61 10.11 -5.86
C LYS A 88 -10.53 10.18 -4.78
N LEU A 89 -9.53 9.30 -4.88
CA LEU A 89 -8.40 9.25 -3.95
C LEU A 89 -7.35 10.32 -4.26
N ASP A 90 -7.43 11.03 -5.39
CA ASP A 90 -6.38 11.94 -5.88
C ASP A 90 -6.24 13.22 -5.03
N SER A 91 -5.61 14.28 -5.57
CA SER A 91 -5.08 15.47 -4.87
C SER A 91 -6.02 16.17 -3.86
N LYS A 92 -5.52 17.19 -3.14
CA LYS A 92 -6.26 17.95 -2.13
C LYS A 92 -7.64 18.47 -2.58
N ASP A 93 -7.84 18.67 -3.88
CA ASP A 93 -9.12 19.08 -4.48
C ASP A 93 -10.17 17.94 -4.49
N LYS A 94 -9.74 16.73 -4.14
CA LYS A 94 -10.54 15.51 -3.90
C LYS A 94 -10.41 15.12 -2.43
N LEU A 95 -9.83 13.97 -2.12
CA LEU A 95 -9.60 13.53 -0.74
C LEU A 95 -8.15 13.70 -0.28
N GLY A 96 -7.19 13.85 -1.20
CA GLY A 96 -5.77 13.91 -0.88
C GLY A 96 -5.20 12.59 -0.34
N LEU A 97 -5.82 11.45 -0.64
CA LEU A 97 -5.50 10.13 -0.06
C LEU A 97 -4.64 9.25 -0.96
N ARG A 98 -4.19 9.74 -2.12
CA ARG A 98 -3.41 8.96 -3.10
C ARG A 98 -2.11 8.42 -2.51
N GLN A 99 -1.48 9.21 -1.64
CA GLN A 99 -0.20 8.89 -1.02
C GLN A 99 -0.25 8.97 0.52
N ALA A 100 -1.45 8.99 1.09
CA ALA A 100 -1.66 9.14 2.52
C ALA A 100 -2.82 8.28 3.02
N MET A 101 -2.77 7.92 4.30
CA MET A 101 -3.91 7.37 5.03
C MET A 101 -4.74 8.52 5.63
N PRO A 102 -5.98 8.25 6.11
CA PRO A 102 -6.79 9.25 6.80
C PRO A 102 -6.06 9.88 7.99
N THR A 103 -6.52 11.06 8.41
CA THR A 103 -5.98 11.75 9.58
C THR A 103 -6.05 10.85 10.82
N ASP A 104 -4.99 10.90 11.65
CA ASP A 104 -4.80 10.09 12.86
C ASP A 104 -4.70 8.56 12.66
N TRP A 105 -4.68 8.08 11.42
CA TRP A 105 -4.47 6.66 11.12
C TRP A 105 -3.03 6.23 11.48
N LYS A 106 -2.90 5.04 12.07
CA LYS A 106 -1.63 4.39 12.40
C LYS A 106 -1.65 2.90 12.09
N PHE A 107 -0.47 2.29 11.98
CA PHE A 107 -0.36 0.83 11.86
C PHE A 107 -1.02 0.14 13.07
N GLY A 108 -1.83 -0.88 12.78
CA GLY A 108 -2.74 -1.54 13.73
C GLY A 108 -4.20 -1.14 13.56
N ASP A 109 -4.50 -0.03 12.88
CA ASP A 109 -5.85 0.35 12.50
C ASP A 109 -6.35 -0.39 11.24
N ASP A 110 -7.59 -0.15 10.81
CA ASP A 110 -8.13 -0.71 9.57
C ASP A 110 -7.31 -0.25 8.35
N ILE A 111 -6.61 -1.19 7.71
CA ILE A 111 -5.84 -0.92 6.50
C ILE A 111 -6.71 -0.39 5.35
N TYR A 112 -8.00 -0.74 5.33
CA TYR A 112 -8.95 -0.32 4.30
C TYR A 112 -9.55 1.07 4.53
N ALA A 113 -9.18 1.76 5.61
CA ALA A 113 -9.81 3.02 6.04
C ALA A 113 -9.93 4.05 4.92
N ARG A 114 -8.89 4.22 4.09
CA ARG A 114 -8.93 5.22 3.00
C ARG A 114 -9.91 4.86 1.88
N LEU A 115 -10.05 3.58 1.54
CA LEU A 115 -10.99 3.12 0.52
C LEU A 115 -12.43 3.29 1.02
N ARG A 116 -12.68 2.95 2.29
CA ARG A 116 -13.98 3.18 2.93
C ARG A 116 -14.34 4.67 2.99
N LEU A 117 -13.38 5.52 3.32
CA LEU A 117 -13.56 6.97 3.33
C LEU A 117 -13.90 7.52 1.94
N ALA A 118 -13.34 6.92 0.88
CA ALA A 118 -13.67 7.24 -0.50
C ALA A 118 -14.98 6.63 -1.02
N GLY A 119 -15.71 5.88 -0.17
CA GLY A 119 -16.94 5.20 -0.53
C GLY A 119 -16.75 4.07 -1.54
N ILE A 120 -15.55 3.47 -1.58
CA ILE A 120 -15.24 2.34 -2.47
C ILE A 120 -15.65 1.05 -1.76
N GLN A 121 -16.45 0.24 -2.43
CA GLN A 121 -16.90 -1.07 -1.96
C GLN A 121 -16.34 -2.15 -2.89
N TRP A 122 -15.97 -3.32 -2.33
CA TRP A 122 -15.36 -4.40 -3.10
C TRP A 122 -15.83 -5.77 -2.62
N GLU A 123 -15.76 -6.73 -3.52
CA GLU A 123 -15.89 -8.15 -3.23
C GLU A 123 -14.50 -8.72 -2.91
N PRO A 124 -14.36 -9.56 -1.86
CA PRO A 124 -13.10 -10.22 -1.55
C PRO A 124 -12.60 -11.09 -2.70
N ALA A 125 -11.27 -11.19 -2.84
CA ALA A 125 -10.67 -12.25 -3.66
C ALA A 125 -10.99 -13.61 -3.00
N GLY A 126 -11.44 -14.56 -3.82
CA GLY A 126 -11.79 -15.92 -3.37
C GLY A 126 -10.58 -16.79 -3.08
#